data_AF-A0A3D3ZIE9-F1
#
_entry.id   AF-A0A3D3ZIE9-F1
#
_cell.length_a   1.000
_cell.length_b   1.000
_cell.length_c   1.000
_cell.angle_alpha   90.00
_cell.angle_beta   90.00
_cell.angle_gamma   90.00
#
_symmetry.space_group_name_H-M   'P 1'
#
loop_
_entity.id
_entity.type
_entity.pdbx_description
1 polymer ?
#
loop_
_entity_poly.entity_id
_entity_poly.type
_entity_poly.pdbx_seq_one_letter_code
_entity_poly.pdbx_strand_id
1 'polypeptide(L)'
;MSNTIQAVIWDLDGVIIDSANEHRRAWERLAKEESVKLTDEDFWATFGKRNNDIFAILWGPLTPEQAQLLGNRKETYFRDL
;
A
#
# COMPACT_ATOMS: atom_id res chain seq x y z
N MET A 1 10.39 18.54 -35.60
CA MET A 1 9.85 19.17 -34.37
C MET A 1 10.65 18.61 -33.20
N SER A 2 11.28 19.45 -32.37
CA SER A 2 11.97 18.94 -31.18
C SER A 2 10.93 18.49 -30.15
N ASN A 3 11.04 17.27 -29.65
CA ASN A 3 10.26 16.80 -28.51
C ASN A 3 10.81 17.46 -27.23
N THR A 4 10.47 18.72 -27.02
CA THR A 4 10.89 19.46 -25.83
C THR A 4 9.98 19.07 -24.68
N ILE A 5 10.48 18.27 -23.73
CA ILE A 5 9.72 17.89 -22.53
C ILE A 5 9.37 19.17 -21.76
N GLN A 6 8.07 19.38 -21.51
CA GLN A 6 7.56 20.57 -20.82
C GLN A 6 7.44 20.36 -19.30
N ALA A 7 7.11 19.14 -18.87
CA ALA A 7 6.97 18.79 -17.45
C ALA A 7 7.10 17.28 -17.26
N VAL A 8 7.46 16.88 -16.04
CA VAL A 8 7.45 15.49 -15.55
C VAL A 8 6.81 15.48 -14.17
N ILE A 9 5.88 14.56 -13.94
CA ILE A 9 5.25 14.31 -12.63
C ILE A 9 5.77 12.97 -12.15
N TRP A 10 6.30 12.96 -10.94
CA TRP A 10 6.84 11.78 -10.29
C TRP A 10 5.90 11.33 -9.18
N ASP A 11 5.66 10.03 -9.11
CA ASP A 11 5.15 9.41 -7.90
C ASP A 11 6.27 9.32 -6.86
N LEU A 12 5.92 8.99 -5.61
CA LEU A 12 6.86 8.92 -4.50
C LEU A 12 7.36 7.48 -4.28
N ASP A 13 6.46 6.59 -3.86
CA ASP A 13 6.78 5.23 -3.43
C ASP A 13 7.16 4.31 -4.59
N GLY A 14 8.34 3.72 -4.53
CA GLY A 14 8.90 2.91 -5.62
C GLY A 14 9.36 3.73 -6.83
N VAL A 15 9.35 5.06 -6.76
CA VAL A 15 9.80 5.96 -7.83
C VAL A 15 10.91 6.90 -7.36
N ILE A 16 10.62 7.75 -6.38
CA ILE A 16 11.63 8.64 -5.76
C ILE A 16 12.30 7.93 -4.59
N ILE A 17 11.53 7.15 -3.81
CA ILE A 17 12.03 6.40 -2.66
C ILE A 17 11.81 4.90 -2.85
N ASP A 18 12.79 4.09 -2.47
CA ASP A 18 12.66 2.64 -2.41
C ASP A 18 12.02 2.23 -1.06
N SER A 19 10.71 2.46 -0.95
CA SER A 19 9.92 2.23 0.28
C SER A 19 9.16 0.90 0.29
N ALA A 20 9.37 0.04 -0.72
CA ALA A 20 8.56 -1.16 -0.92
C ALA A 20 8.67 -2.14 0.27
N ASN A 21 9.85 -2.27 0.86
CA ASN A 21 10.07 -3.18 1.99
C ASN A 21 9.37 -2.72 3.27
N GLU A 22 9.35 -1.43 3.53
CA GLU A 22 8.70 -0.79 4.67
C GLU A 22 7.18 -0.92 4.54
N HIS A 23 6.65 -0.67 3.33
CA HIS A 23 5.25 -0.94 3.02
C HIS A 23 4.88 -2.40 3.23
N ARG A 24 5.72 -3.32 2.74
CA ARG A 24 5.51 -4.77 2.91
C ARG A 24 5.44 -5.15 4.37
N ARG A 25 6.39 -4.70 5.20
CA ARG A 25 6.41 -4.98 6.65
C ARG A 25 5.17 -4.44 7.36
N ALA A 26 4.73 -3.23 7.01
CA ALA A 26 3.51 -2.64 7.59
C ALA A 26 2.26 -3.47 7.24
N TRP A 27 2.16 -3.92 5.99
CA TRP A 27 1.06 -4.79 5.54
C TRP A 27 1.11 -6.19 6.14
N GLU A 28 2.29 -6.82 6.21
CA GLU A 28 2.48 -8.13 6.85
C GLU A 28 2.11 -8.09 8.34
N ARG A 29 2.48 -7.00 9.04
CA ARG A 29 2.08 -6.79 10.43
C ARG A 29 0.56 -6.70 10.56
N LEU A 30 -0.10 -5.88 9.74
CA LEU A 30 -1.55 -5.75 9.78
C LEU A 30 -2.24 -7.08 9.44
N ALA A 31 -1.79 -7.77 8.39
CA ALA A 31 -2.33 -9.06 7.96
C ALA A 31 -2.22 -10.11 9.08
N LYS A 32 -1.07 -10.17 9.77
CA LYS A 32 -0.87 -11.06 10.92
C LYS A 32 -1.84 -10.77 12.07
N GLU A 33 -2.07 -9.50 12.40
CA GLU A 33 -2.98 -9.10 13.48
C GLU A 33 -4.45 -9.41 13.12
N GLU A 34 -4.84 -9.21 11.86
CA GLU A 34 -6.19 -9.47 11.37
C GLU A 34 -6.41 -10.92 10.89
N SER A 35 -5.42 -11.80 11.08
CA SER A 35 -5.44 -13.20 10.61
C SER A 35 -5.72 -13.37 9.10
N VAL A 36 -5.26 -12.41 8.30
CA VAL A 36 -5.35 -12.41 6.83
C VAL A 36 -4.07 -12.99 6.25
N LYS A 37 -4.21 -13.84 5.22
CA LYS A 37 -3.07 -14.36 4.47
C LYS A 37 -2.63 -13.30 3.45
N LEU A 38 -1.39 -12.84 3.57
CA LEU A 38 -0.72 -11.98 2.59
C LEU A 38 0.52 -12.72 2.08
N THR A 39 0.55 -13.04 0.79
CA THR A 39 1.74 -13.61 0.13
C THR A 39 2.58 -12.52 -0.54
N ASP A 40 3.82 -12.85 -0.91
CA ASP A 40 4.68 -11.98 -1.72
C ASP A 40 4.01 -11.58 -3.03
N GLU A 41 3.35 -12.53 -3.69
CA GLU A 41 2.63 -12.30 -4.93
C GLU A 41 1.47 -11.33 -4.73
N ASP A 42 0.70 -11.51 -3.65
CA ASP A 42 -0.39 -10.59 -3.28
C ASP A 42 0.13 -9.17 -3.03
N PHE A 43 1.25 -9.03 -2.32
CA PHE A 43 1.87 -7.74 -2.06
C PHE A 43 2.28 -7.05 -3.37
N TRP A 44 3.02 -7.73 -4.25
CA TRP A 44 3.46 -7.13 -5.52
C TRP A 44 2.31 -6.86 -6.48
N ALA A 45 1.25 -7.68 -6.46
CA ALA A 45 0.05 -7.43 -7.25
C ALA A 45 -0.74 -6.20 -6.78
N THR A 46 -0.56 -5.78 -5.52
CA THR A 46 -1.33 -4.70 -4.89
C THR A 46 -0.52 -3.45 -4.51
N PHE A 47 0.81 -3.51 -4.53
CA PHE A 47 1.68 -2.38 -4.22
C PHE A 47 1.38 -1.18 -5.13
N GLY A 48 1.33 0.02 -4.55
CA GLY A 48 0.95 1.27 -5.24
C GLY A 48 -0.56 1.48 -5.42
N LYS A 49 -1.43 0.53 -5.05
CA LYS A 49 -2.89 0.74 -5.04
C LYS A 49 -3.35 1.51 -3.80
N ARG A 50 -4.56 2.04 -3.86
CA ARG A 50 -5.20 2.67 -2.69
C ARG A 50 -5.54 1.61 -1.66
N ASN A 51 -5.43 1.96 -0.38
CA ASN A 51 -5.74 1.05 0.74
C ASN A 51 -7.11 0.35 0.59
N ASN A 52 -8.14 1.07 0.15
CA ASN A 52 -9.48 0.49 -0.06
C ASN A 52 -9.50 -0.63 -1.10
N ASP A 53 -8.73 -0.48 -2.19
CA ASP A 53 -8.64 -1.49 -3.24
C ASP A 53 -7.89 -2.73 -2.73
N ILE A 54 -6.83 -2.51 -1.93
CA ILE A 54 -6.05 -3.57 -1.28
C ILE A 54 -6.94 -4.34 -0.29
N PHE A 55 -7.70 -3.64 0.54
CA PHE A 55 -8.62 -4.26 1.48
C PHE A 55 -9.70 -5.07 0.76
N ALA A 56 -10.29 -4.56 -0.32
CA ALA A 56 -11.27 -5.30 -1.10
C ALA A 56 -10.73 -6.62 -1.67
N ILE A 57 -9.44 -6.65 -2.04
CA ILE A 57 -8.77 -7.84 -2.59
C ILE A 57 -8.39 -8.84 -1.49
N LEU A 58 -7.86 -8.36 -0.37
CA LEU A 58 -7.20 -9.21 0.64
C LEU A 58 -8.01 -9.44 1.92
N TRP A 59 -8.78 -8.45 2.36
CA TRP A 59 -9.67 -8.52 3.53
C TRP A 59 -11.12 -8.85 3.15
N GLY A 60 -11.49 -8.63 1.88
CA GLY A 60 -12.87 -8.72 1.42
C GLY A 60 -13.69 -7.46 1.74
N PRO A 61 -15.04 -7.55 1.72
CA PRO A 61 -15.88 -6.37 1.91
C PRO A 61 -15.78 -5.82 3.33
N LEU A 62 -15.34 -4.57 3.44
CA LEU A 62 -15.29 -3.80 4.68
C LEU A 62 -16.24 -2.59 4.60
N THR A 63 -16.75 -2.15 5.76
CA THR A 63 -17.40 -0.83 5.81
C THR A 63 -16.36 0.28 5.61
N PRO A 64 -16.77 1.49 5.18
CA PRO A 64 -15.87 2.63 5.08
C PRO A 64 -15.14 2.93 6.39
N GLU A 65 -15.81 2.81 7.55
CA GLU A 65 -15.17 3.03 8.84
C GLU A 65 -14.10 1.98 9.16
N GLN A 66 -14.38 0.70 8.86
CA GLN A 66 -13.42 -0.39 9.06
C GLN A 66 -12.18 -0.20 8.19
N ALA A 67 -12.37 0.09 6.90
CA ALA A 67 -11.27 0.33 5.96
C ALA A 67 -10.41 1.54 6.42
N GLN A 68 -11.05 2.61 6.90
CA GLN A 68 -10.33 3.77 7.43
C GLN A 68 -9.52 3.44 8.68
N LEU A 69 -10.09 2.68 9.63
CA LEU A 69 -9.41 2.28 10.86
C LEU A 69 -8.19 1.41 10.57
N LEU A 70 -8.35 0.41 9.69
CA LEU A 70 -7.25 -0.47 9.27
C LEU A 70 -6.18 0.30 8.48
N GLY A 71 -6.60 1.21 7.59
CA GLY A 71 -5.69 2.10 6.86
C GLY A 71 -4.85 2.96 7.81
N ASN A 72 -5.49 3.59 8.80
CA ASN A 72 -4.79 4.39 9.81
C ASN A 72 -3.78 3.56 10.62
N ARG A 73 -4.15 2.33 11.01
CA ARG A 73 -3.25 1.39 11.70
C ARG A 73 -2.05 1.03 10.84
N LYS A 74 -2.27 0.64 9.58
CA LYS A 74 -1.18 0.36 8.63
C LYS A 74 -0.25 1.56 8.50
N GLU A 75 -0.80 2.78 8.36
CA GLU A 75 0.04 3.98 8.20
C GLU A 75 0.87 4.30 9.45
N THR A 76 0.34 4.00 10.65
CA THR A 76 1.15 4.07 11.87
C THR A 76 2.27 3.03 11.84
N TYR A 77 1.99 1.80 11.42
CA TYR A 77 3.03 0.76 11.31
C TYR A 77 4.11 1.14 10.31
N PHE A 78 3.75 1.79 9.21
CA PHE A 78 4.71 2.28 8.23
C PHE A 78 5.61 3.39 8.80
N ARG A 79 5.06 4.33 9.58
CA ARG A 79 5.82 5.41 10.21
C ARG A 79 6.74 4.97 11.36
N ASP A 80 6.44 3.82 11.96
CA ASP A 80 7.22 3.26 13.07
C ASP A 80 8.42 2.40 12.59
N LEU A 81 8.56 2.18 11.28
CA LEU A 81 9.64 1.42 10.64
C LEU A 81 10.81 2.33 10.22
#